data_AF-A0A660LB91-F1
#
_entry.id   AF-A0A660LB91-F1
#
_cell.length_a   1.000
_cell.length_b   1.000
_cell.length_c   1.000
_cell.angle_alpha   90.00
_cell.angle_beta   90.00
_cell.angle_gamma   90.00
#
_symmetry.space_group_name_H-M   'P 1'
#
loop_
_entity.id
_entity.type
_entity.pdbx_description
1 polymer ?
#
loop_
_entity_poly.entity_id
_entity_poly.type
_entity_poly.pdbx_seq_one_letter_code
_entity_poly.pdbx_strand_id
1 'polypeptide(L)' 'MMRANRAYELIVHRQGRFFRPSDKLEQVEVVEIDTGETILFWDTRPRDTGKLARALRADLAQLEAEEFIARWRRYET' A
#
# COMPACT_ATOMS: atom_id res chain seq x y z
N MET A 1 -4.43 -12.24 -17.90
CA MET A 1 -4.29 -11.74 -16.52
C MET A 1 -3.13 -10.77 -16.48
N MET A 2 -3.30 -9.68 -15.72
CA MET A 2 -2.35 -8.59 -15.63
C MET A 2 -1.69 -8.63 -14.24
N ARG A 3 -0.36 -8.55 -14.21
CA ARG A 3 0.41 -8.47 -12.96
C ARG A 3 -0.03 -7.25 -12.16
N ALA A 4 -0.15 -7.41 -10.84
CA ALA A 4 -0.59 -6.34 -9.95
C ALA A 4 0.33 -5.11 -10.00
N ASN A 5 1.65 -5.29 -10.13
CA ASN A 5 2.61 -4.18 -10.28
C ASN A 5 2.49 -3.39 -11.60
N ARG A 6 1.68 -3.85 -12.57
CA ARG A 6 1.37 -3.10 -13.78
C ARG A 6 0.02 -2.39 -13.71
N ALA A 7 -0.88 -2.89 -12.87
CA ALA A 7 -2.21 -2.33 -12.68
C ALA A 7 -2.24 -1.30 -11.55
N TYR A 8 -1.37 -1.45 -10.55
CA TYR A 8 -1.43 -0.70 -9.31
C TYR A 8 -0.09 -0.08 -8.91
N GLU A 9 -0.18 1.11 -8.33
CA GLU A 9 0.91 1.84 -7.70
C GLU A 9 0.73 1.87 -6.17
N LEU A 10 1.84 1.80 -5.42
CA LEU A 10 1.85 1.92 -3.96
C LEU A 10 2.41 3.27 -3.54
N ILE A 11 1.56 4.12 -2.97
CA ILE A 11 1.93 5.41 -2.41
C ILE A 11 2.04 5.28 -0.88
N VAL A 12 3.10 5.86 -0.31
CA VAL A 12 3.34 5.83 1.14
C VAL A 12 3.61 7.25 1.63
N HIS A 13 2.65 7.84 2.33
CA HIS A 13 2.77 9.15 2.94
C HIS A 13 3.34 9.01 4.36
N ARG A 14 4.63 9.32 4.50
CA ARG A 14 5.31 9.32 5.80
C ARG A 14 5.34 10.73 6.37
N GLN A 15 4.89 10.89 7.61
CA GLN A 15 4.87 12.17 8.33
C GLN A 15 6.15 12.38 9.16
N GLY A 16 6.99 11.34 9.32
CA GLY A 16 8.25 11.41 10.04
C GLY A 16 9.46 11.78 9.17
N ARG A 17 10.37 12.62 9.70
CA ARG A 17 11.75 12.72 9.19
C ARG A 17 12.56 11.53 9.71
N PHE A 18 13.55 11.08 8.93
CA PHE A 18 14.47 9.95 9.22
C PHE A 18 15.05 9.89 10.65
N PHE A 19 15.01 10.99 11.43
CA PHE A 19 15.58 11.10 12.78
C PHE A 19 14.61 11.60 13.87
N ARG A 20 13.32 11.73 13.57
CA ARG A 20 12.31 12.08 14.58
C ARG A 20 11.04 11.25 14.33
N PRO A 21 10.86 10.14 15.05
CA PRO A 21 9.60 9.43 15.05
C PRO A 21 8.49 10.42 15.41
N SER A 22 7.53 10.57 14.51
CA SER A 22 6.31 11.32 14.80
C SER A 22 5.27 10.30 15.23
N ASP A 23 4.56 10.53 16.34
CA ASP A 23 3.39 9.72 16.69
C ASP A 23 2.19 9.99 15.78
N LYS A 24 2.36 10.81 14.73
CA LYS A 24 1.36 11.06 13.71
C LYS A 24 1.13 9.80 12.88
N LEU A 25 -0.12 9.62 12.48
CA LEU A 25 -0.52 8.58 11.53
C LEU A 25 0.17 8.83 10.18
N GLU A 26 0.64 7.75 9.57
CA GLU A 26 1.16 7.67 8.21
C GLU A 26 0.13 6.96 7.33
N GLN A 27 0.16 7.21 6.03
CA GLN A 27 -0.84 6.66 5.12
C GLN A 27 -0.18 5.75 4.10
N VAL A 28 -0.87 4.68 3.75
CA VAL A 28 -0.48 3.77 2.68
C VAL A 28 -1.66 3.64 1.74
N GLU A 29 -1.43 3.88 0.46
CA GLU A 29 -2.46 3.87 -0.57
C GLU A 29 -2.04 2.94 -1.70
N VAL A 30 -2.98 2.15 -2.19
CA VAL A 30 -2.85 1.46 -3.46
C VAL A 30 -3.77 2.16 -4.45
N VAL A 31 -3.19 2.60 -5.56
CA VAL A 31 -3.85 3.39 -6.58
C VAL A 31 -3.85 2.61 -7.89
N GLU A 32 -4.96 2.59 -8.60
CA GLU A 32 -5.03 2.07 -9.96
C GLU A 32 -4.35 3.02 -10.94
N ILE A 33 -3.42 2.49 -11.74
CA ILE A 33 -2.58 3.29 -12.62
C ILE A 33 -3.39 3.94 -13.75
N ASP A 34 -4.39 3.23 -14.29
CA ASP A 34 -5.15 3.69 -15.45
C ASP A 34 -6.12 4.83 -15.10
N THR A 35 -6.69 4.81 -13.89
CA THR A 35 -7.71 5.77 -13.44
C THR A 35 -7.17 6.80 -12.46
N GLY A 36 -6.08 6.48 -11.76
CA GLY A 36 -5.58 7.25 -10.63
C GLY A 36 -6.45 7.10 -9.36
N GLU A 37 -7.35 6.12 -9.33
CA GLU A 37 -8.27 5.91 -8.20
C GLU A 37 -7.61 5.12 -7.07
N THR A 38 -7.72 5.61 -5.83
CA THR A 38 -7.31 4.87 -4.64
C THR A 38 -8.30 3.74 -4.36
N ILE A 39 -7.83 2.51 -4.53
CA ILE A 39 -8.63 1.28 -4.41
C ILE A 39 -8.44 0.58 -3.07
N LEU A 40 -7.32 0.84 -2.38
CA LEU A 40 -7.09 0.41 -1.00
C LEU A 40 -6.38 1.50 -0.21
N PHE A 41 -6.80 1.72 1.03
CA PHE A 41 -6.24 2.76 1.90
C PHE A 41 -6.03 2.27 3.34
N TRP A 42 -4.95 2.70 3.96
CA TRP A 42 -4.70 2.48 5.39
C TRP A 42 -4.10 3.68 6.09
N ASP A 43 -4.71 4.06 7.22
CA ASP A 43 -4.05 4.84 8.26
C ASP A 43 -3.23 3.91 9.16
N THR A 44 -1.93 4.19 9.24
CA THR A 44 -0.95 3.33 9.92
C THR A 44 -0.12 4.12 10.92
N ARG A 45 0.43 3.43 11.92
CA ARG A 45 1.48 4.02 12.76
C ARG A 45 2.84 3.82 12.07
N PRO A 46 3.80 4.74 12.22
CA PRO A 46 5.09 4.66 11.51
C PRO A 46 5.83 3.32 11.64
N ARG A 47 5.70 2.67 12.81
CA ARG A 47 6.30 1.35 13.09
C ARG A 47 5.71 0.21 12.24
N ASP A 48 4.48 0.38 11.78
CA ASP A 48 3.69 -0.61 11.06
C ASP A 48 3.70 -0.32 9.54
N THR A 49 3.80 0.95 9.15
CA THR A 49 3.84 1.42 7.75
C THR A 49 4.94 0.75 6.93
N GLY A 50 6.16 0.65 7.48
CA GLY A 50 7.27 0.02 6.78
C GLY A 50 7.04 -1.47 6.50
N LYS A 51 6.41 -2.18 7.45
CA LYS A 51 6.08 -3.60 7.31
C LYS A 51 4.96 -3.80 6.29
N LEU A 52 3.88 -3.02 6.41
CA LEU A 52 2.75 -3.07 5.47
C LEU A 52 3.22 -2.77 4.05
N ALA A 53 3.94 -1.67 3.85
CA ALA A 53 4.39 -1.26 2.54
C ALA A 53 5.40 -2.24 1.92
N ARG A 54 6.17 -2.98 2.73
CA ARG A 54 7.05 -4.05 2.22
C ARG A 54 6.25 -5.27 1.77
N ALA A 55 5.26 -5.69 2.56
CA ALA A 55 4.38 -6.81 2.22
C ALA A 55 3.58 -6.52 0.94
N LEU A 56 2.99 -5.32 0.82
CA LEU A 56 2.29 -4.88 -0.38
C LEU A 56 3.19 -4.89 -1.61
N ARG A 57 4.43 -4.38 -1.53
CA ARG A 57 5.38 -4.42 -2.65
C ARG A 57 5.73 -5.85 -3.08
N ALA A 58 5.91 -6.76 -2.12
CA ALA A 58 6.22 -8.16 -2.42
C ALA A 58 5.06 -8.83 -3.17
N ASP A 59 3.84 -8.62 -2.69
CA ASP A 59 2.64 -9.20 -3.31
C ASP A 59 2.31 -8.53 -4.65
N LEU A 60 2.51 -7.22 -4.82
CA LEU A 60 2.37 -6.53 -6.12
C LEU A 60 3.28 -7.16 -7.19
N ALA A 61 4.49 -7.56 -6.81
CA ALA A 61 5.44 -8.17 -7.73
C ALA A 61 5.11 -9.63 -8.07
N GLN A 62 4.43 -10.35 -7.18
CA GLN A 62 4.23 -11.80 -7.28
C GLN A 62 2.82 -12.19 -7.75
N LEU A 63 1.80 -11.40 -7.43
CA LEU A 63 0.40 -11.73 -7.68
C LEU A 63 -0.12 -11.07 -8.96
N GLU A 64 -1.17 -11.66 -9.50
CA GLU A 64 -2.01 -11.02 -10.50
C GLU A 64 -2.94 -9.98 -9.83
N ALA A 65 -3.41 -9.00 -10.59
CA ALA A 65 -4.16 -7.85 -10.08
C ALA A 65 -5.40 -8.25 -9.27
N GLU A 66 -6.21 -9.16 -9.81
CA GLU A 66 -7.43 -9.66 -9.14
C GLU A 66 -7.12 -10.38 -7.83
N GLU A 67 -6.06 -11.21 -7.83
CA GLU A 67 -5.63 -11.95 -6.63
C GLU A 67 -5.11 -11.01 -5.55
N PHE A 68 -4.34 -9.98 -5.96
CA PHE A 68 -3.82 -8.96 -5.06
C PHE A 68 -4.97 -8.24 -4.32
N ILE A 69 -5.97 -7.75 -5.05
CA ILE A 69 -7.11 -7.05 -4.44
C ILE A 69 -7.93 -7.99 -3.56
N ALA A 70 -8.26 -9.18 -4.05
CA ALA A 70 -9.04 -10.16 -3.29
C ALA A 70 -8.37 -10.53 -1.96
N ARG A 71 -7.03 -10.56 -1.92
CA ARG A 71 -6.24 -10.80 -0.72
C ARG A 71 -6.23 -9.60 0.22
N TRP A 72 -5.86 -8.43 -0.28
CA TRP A 72 -5.59 -7.25 0.57
C TRP A 72 -6.84 -6.50 1.03
N ARG A 73 -7.94 -6.58 0.29
CA ARG A 73 -9.24 -6.01 0.67
C ARG A 73 -9.78 -6.53 2.00
N ARG A 74 -9.37 -7.73 2.42
CA ARG A 74 -9.75 -8.31 3.72
C ARG A 74 -9.07 -7.67 4.92
N TYR A 75 -8.00 -6.91 4.67
CA TYR A 75 -7.18 -6.27 5.68
C TYR A 75 -7.32 -4.75 5.66
N GLU A 76 -8.11 -4.19 4.74
CA GLU A 76 -8.58 -2.81 4.80
C GLU A 76 -9.51 -2.64 6.01
N THR A 77 -9.24 -1.62 6.83
CA THR A 77 -9.89 -1.43 8.15
C THR A 77 -10.54 -0.06 8.26
#